data_AF-A0A2H6FI58-F1
#
_entry.id   AF-A0A2H6FI58-F1
#
_cell.length_a   1.000
_cell.length_b   1.000
_cell.length_c   1.000
_cell.angle_alpha   90.00
_cell.angle_beta   90.00
_cell.angle_gamma   90.00
#
_symmetry.space_group_name_H-M   'P 1'
#
loop_
_entity.id
_entity.type
_entity.pdbx_description
1 polymer ?
#
loop_
_entity_poly.entity_id
_entity_poly.type
_entity_poly.pdbx_seq_one_letter_code
_entity_poly.pdbx_strand_id
1 'polypeptide(L)'
;MTDRETDFINRLYPAQGTVMSNKDIIKIKSKKHSEHSSKIEQDGKTYYIITELTKDAPLVIRSTVYLDGAHIETDKVTFGKTEGSDVAGLIDEQHRKTVEKIKKKNLTSRKRVRYFRDIKSLIKKNEFRDAMELTQKAFSEFPDDPYVMSYYGYLLALSDRNHEEGIRNCLEAIKKLEMSIPFGADFFYPFFYLNLSRTYLDAGMKTEAIGSLRKGISYDGNNHEIIAELQKLGVRKRPVIPFLSRSNPVNKYVGIFISRMKARGI
;
A
#
# COMPACT_ATOMS: atom_id res chain seq x y z
N MET A 1 -16.70 -1.25 -4.10
CA MET A 1 -15.64 -1.04 -5.09
C MET A 1 -16.29 -0.36 -6.26
N THR A 2 -16.22 0.97 -6.26
CA THR A 2 -16.56 1.78 -7.41
C THR A 2 -15.50 1.56 -8.48
N ASP A 3 -15.89 1.61 -9.76
CA ASP A 3 -14.98 1.36 -10.88
C ASP A 3 -13.71 2.22 -10.82
N ARG A 4 -13.77 3.41 -10.19
CA ARG A 4 -12.63 4.33 -10.02
C ARG A 4 -11.48 3.79 -9.14
N GLU A 5 -11.77 3.01 -8.09
CA GLU A 5 -10.72 2.48 -7.20
C GLU A 5 -9.99 1.29 -7.85
N THR A 6 -10.74 0.43 -8.55
CA THR A 6 -10.16 -0.68 -9.31
C THR A 6 -9.38 -0.15 -10.53
N ASP A 7 -9.86 0.92 -11.17
CA ASP A 7 -9.15 1.60 -12.26
C ASP A 7 -7.85 2.28 -11.79
N PHE A 8 -7.78 2.78 -10.54
CA PHE A 8 -6.56 3.36 -9.98
C PHE A 8 -5.50 2.31 -9.60
N ILE A 9 -5.92 1.17 -9.03
CA ILE A 9 -5.02 0.02 -8.79
C ILE A 9 -4.51 -0.54 -10.13
N ASN A 10 -5.37 -0.57 -11.17
CA ASN A 10 -4.97 -0.94 -12.52
C ASN A 10 -4.08 0.14 -13.20
N ARG A 11 -4.19 1.43 -12.88
CA ARG A 11 -3.26 2.46 -13.39
C ARG A 11 -1.88 2.39 -12.76
N LEU A 12 -1.79 2.02 -11.48
CA LEU A 12 -0.51 1.77 -10.81
C LEU A 12 0.15 0.46 -11.28
N TYR A 13 -0.64 -0.48 -11.80
CA TYR A 13 -0.21 -1.80 -12.30
C TYR A 13 -1.06 -2.26 -13.51
N PRO A 14 -0.85 -1.70 -14.71
CA PRO A 14 -1.71 -1.99 -15.85
C PRO A 14 -1.59 -3.44 -16.30
N ALA A 15 -2.75 -4.10 -16.39
CA ALA A 15 -2.91 -5.36 -17.09
C ALA A 15 -3.27 -5.06 -18.55
N GLN A 16 -2.49 -5.66 -19.47
CA GLN A 16 -2.63 -5.66 -20.94
C GLN A 16 -2.16 -4.36 -21.62
N GLY A 17 -1.41 -4.39 -22.71
CA GLY A 17 -1.25 -5.44 -23.71
C GLY A 17 -1.58 -4.85 -25.07
N THR A 18 -0.76 -3.91 -25.55
CA THR A 18 -0.80 -3.45 -26.94
C THR A 18 0.42 -4.03 -27.63
N VAL A 19 0.20 -5.03 -28.49
CA VAL A 19 1.24 -5.65 -29.31
C VAL A 19 1.81 -4.56 -30.23
N MET A 20 3.02 -4.09 -29.95
CA MET A 20 3.75 -3.23 -30.87
C MET A 20 4.01 -4.00 -32.17
N SER A 21 3.68 -3.38 -33.30
CA SER A 21 3.92 -3.96 -34.62
C SER A 21 5.41 -4.14 -34.85
N ASN A 22 5.77 -5.23 -35.54
CA ASN A 22 7.15 -5.68 -35.80
C ASN A 22 8.03 -4.67 -36.57
N LYS A 23 7.48 -3.49 -36.95
CA LYS A 23 8.17 -2.40 -37.65
C LYS A 23 8.84 -1.37 -36.73
N ASP A 24 8.49 -1.33 -35.44
CA ASP A 24 9.04 -0.33 -34.50
C ASP A 24 10.24 -0.85 -33.68
N ILE A 25 10.69 -2.08 -33.95
CA ILE A 25 11.84 -2.70 -33.30
C ILE A 25 13.11 -2.33 -34.06
N ILE A 26 13.82 -1.29 -33.60
CA ILE A 26 15.19 -1.05 -34.03
C ILE A 26 16.05 -2.22 -33.50
N LYS A 27 16.37 -3.17 -34.38
CA LYS A 27 17.32 -4.25 -34.08
C LYS A 27 18.75 -3.71 -34.05
N ILE A 28 19.16 -3.15 -32.92
CA ILE A 28 20.56 -2.78 -32.69
C ILE A 28 21.36 -4.09 -32.46
N LYS A 29 21.90 -4.66 -33.53
CA LYS A 29 22.89 -5.74 -33.42
C LYS A 29 24.27 -5.12 -33.16
N SER A 30 24.60 -4.92 -31.88
CA SER A 30 25.96 -4.58 -31.48
C SER A 30 26.84 -5.84 -31.57
N LYS A 31 27.84 -5.80 -32.45
CA LYS A 31 28.78 -6.89 -32.77
C LYS A 31 29.86 -7.08 -31.69
N LYS A 32 29.70 -6.52 -30.48
CA LYS A 32 30.81 -6.32 -29.52
C LYS A 32 30.50 -6.48 -28.02
N HIS A 33 29.32 -6.93 -27.59
CA HIS A 33 29.07 -7.13 -26.15
C HIS A 33 29.41 -8.54 -25.69
N SER A 34 30.26 -8.58 -24.68
CA SER A 34 30.67 -9.74 -23.91
C SER A 34 29.49 -10.38 -23.16
N GLU A 35 29.18 -11.61 -23.54
CA GLU A 35 28.78 -12.81 -22.78
C GLU A 35 27.55 -12.85 -21.85
N HIS A 36 27.02 -11.81 -21.21
CA HIS A 36 25.89 -12.00 -20.26
C HIS A 36 24.81 -10.92 -20.36
N SER A 37 23.75 -11.22 -21.11
CA SER A 37 22.59 -10.33 -21.24
C SER A 37 21.27 -11.09 -21.11
N SER A 38 20.31 -10.49 -20.40
CA SER A 38 18.96 -11.02 -20.22
C SER A 38 17.92 -9.97 -20.53
N LYS A 39 16.87 -10.35 -21.28
CA LYS A 39 15.64 -9.57 -21.46
C LYS A 39 14.55 -10.20 -20.59
N ILE A 40 13.89 -9.40 -19.76
CA ILE A 40 12.79 -9.83 -18.90
C ILE A 40 11.58 -8.95 -19.20
N GLU A 41 10.49 -9.55 -19.66
CA GLU A 41 9.21 -8.87 -19.83
C GLU A 41 8.32 -9.12 -18.62
N GLN A 42 8.06 -8.06 -17.84
CA GLN A 42 7.28 -8.14 -16.59
C GLN A 42 6.46 -6.85 -16.38
N ASP A 43 5.17 -7.01 -16.05
CA ASP A 43 4.19 -5.91 -15.86
C ASP A 43 4.09 -4.94 -17.05
N GLY A 44 4.17 -5.48 -18.27
CA GLY A 44 4.14 -4.68 -19.49
C GLY A 44 5.41 -3.85 -19.73
N LYS A 45 6.42 -3.99 -18.85
CA LYS A 45 7.72 -3.32 -18.96
C LYS A 45 8.80 -4.32 -19.36
N THR A 46 9.79 -3.82 -20.08
CA THR A 46 10.93 -4.62 -20.54
C THR A 46 12.17 -4.24 -19.76
N TYR A 47 12.71 -5.17 -18.99
CA TYR A 47 14.01 -5.03 -18.36
C TYR A 47 15.09 -5.64 -19.27
N TYR A 48 16.15 -4.89 -19.51
CA TYR A 48 17.39 -5.41 -20.10
C TYR A 48 18.47 -5.40 -19.03
N ILE A 49 19.10 -6.55 -18.81
CA ILE A 49 20.18 -6.70 -17.84
C ILE A 49 21.42 -7.04 -18.64
N ILE A 50 22.48 -6.27 -18.48
CA ILE A 50 23.76 -6.47 -19.16
C ILE A 50 24.84 -6.55 -18.10
N THR A 51 25.60 -7.64 -18.09
CA THR A 51 26.71 -7.83 -17.18
C THR A 51 28.03 -7.89 -17.95
N GLU A 52 28.95 -7.00 -17.61
CA GLU A 52 30.23 -6.82 -18.32
C GLU A 52 31.40 -6.80 -17.35
N LEU A 53 32.57 -7.26 -17.81
CA LEU A 53 33.83 -7.23 -17.07
C LEU A 53 34.72 -6.10 -17.60
N THR A 54 35.17 -5.22 -16.72
CA THR A 54 36.31 -4.33 -16.98
C THR A 54 37.61 -5.10 -16.79
N LYS A 55 38.44 -5.16 -17.84
CA LYS A 55 39.71 -5.92 -17.86
C LYS A 55 40.89 -5.17 -17.22
N ASP A 56 40.74 -3.87 -16.95
CA ASP A 56 41.75 -3.06 -16.27
C ASP A 56 41.79 -3.41 -14.77
N ALA A 57 42.97 -3.39 -14.16
CA ALA A 57 43.11 -3.67 -12.73
C ALA A 57 42.69 -2.45 -11.88
N PRO A 58 41.87 -2.62 -10.82
CA PRO A 58 41.28 -3.87 -10.36
C PRO A 58 40.12 -4.34 -11.26
N LEU A 59 39.97 -5.66 -11.44
CA LEU A 59 38.89 -6.23 -12.26
C LEU A 59 37.53 -5.85 -11.66
N VAL A 60 36.61 -5.37 -12.48
CA VAL A 60 35.26 -4.97 -12.04
C VAL A 60 34.21 -5.67 -12.88
N ILE A 61 33.30 -6.40 -12.23
CA ILE A 61 32.08 -6.90 -12.87
C ILE A 61 30.98 -5.87 -12.64
N ARG A 62 30.35 -5.41 -13.72
CA ARG A 62 29.29 -4.41 -13.72
C ARG A 62 28.00 -5.04 -14.26
N SER A 63 26.94 -5.04 -13.47
CA SER A 63 25.59 -5.40 -13.93
C SER A 63 24.73 -4.15 -14.04
N THR A 64 24.32 -3.81 -15.25
CA THR A 64 23.48 -2.66 -15.54
C THR A 64 22.07 -3.11 -15.90
N VAL A 65 21.08 -2.53 -15.23
CA VAL A 65 19.66 -2.78 -15.46
C VAL A 65 19.07 -1.57 -16.19
N TYR A 66 18.45 -1.83 -17.33
CA TYR A 66 17.67 -0.89 -18.10
C TYR A 66 16.18 -1.26 -18.00
N LEU A 67 15.30 -0.27 -17.92
CA LEU A 67 13.84 -0.41 -17.97
C LEU A 67 13.32 0.37 -19.17
N ASP A 68 12.68 -0.33 -20.11
CA ASP A 68 12.17 0.23 -21.36
C ASP A 68 13.23 1.05 -22.12
N GLY A 69 14.49 0.62 -22.01
CA GLY A 69 15.66 1.27 -22.62
C GLY A 69 16.32 2.37 -21.78
N ALA A 70 15.69 2.83 -20.70
CA ALA A 70 16.29 3.81 -19.77
C ALA A 70 17.16 3.11 -18.71
N HIS A 71 18.33 3.69 -18.40
CA HIS A 71 19.18 3.21 -17.30
C HIS A 71 18.47 3.37 -15.96
N ILE A 72 18.52 2.34 -15.10
CA ILE A 72 17.89 2.35 -13.78
C ILE A 72 18.91 2.19 -12.66
N GLU A 73 19.69 1.11 -12.69
CA GLU A 73 20.67 0.82 -11.66
C GLU A 73 21.89 0.11 -12.25
N THR A 74 23.05 0.33 -11.63
CA THR A 74 24.29 -0.39 -11.95
C THR A 74 24.90 -0.91 -10.66
N ASP A 75 24.93 -2.22 -10.51
CA ASP A 75 25.64 -2.90 -9.43
C ASP A 75 27.07 -3.20 -9.89
N LYS A 76 28.07 -2.96 -9.03
CA LYS A 76 29.50 -3.20 -9.31
C LYS A 76 30.12 -4.08 -8.24
N VAL A 77 30.92 -5.05 -8.64
CA VAL A 77 31.75 -5.86 -7.74
C VAL A 77 33.20 -5.77 -8.21
N THR A 78 34.08 -5.35 -7.31
CA THR A 78 35.52 -5.21 -7.56
C THR A 78 36.27 -6.39 -7.00
N PHE A 79 37.19 -6.95 -7.78
CA PHE A 79 38.03 -8.08 -7.39
C PHE A 79 39.51 -7.69 -7.45
N GLY A 80 40.28 -8.15 -6.47
CA GLY A 80 41.75 -8.11 -6.54
C GLY A 80 42.24 -9.11 -7.59
N LYS A 81 43.35 -8.82 -8.28
CA LYS A 81 44.03 -9.81 -9.13
C LYS A 81 44.32 -11.03 -8.26
N THR A 82 43.56 -12.10 -8.45
CA THR A 82 43.78 -13.37 -7.78
C THR A 82 44.02 -14.38 -8.88
N GLU A 83 45.28 -14.84 -8.99
CA GLU A 83 45.64 -15.94 -9.87
C GLU A 83 44.70 -17.12 -9.58
N GLY A 84 44.02 -17.64 -10.61
CA GLY A 84 43.14 -18.81 -10.48
C GLY A 84 41.66 -18.55 -10.14
N SER A 85 41.17 -17.30 -10.15
CA SER A 85 39.72 -17.04 -10.02
C SER A 85 38.96 -17.38 -11.31
N ASP A 86 37.89 -18.17 -11.20
CA ASP A 86 36.94 -18.41 -12.30
C ASP A 86 36.12 -17.15 -12.56
N VAL A 87 36.71 -16.22 -13.33
CA VAL A 87 36.10 -14.94 -13.68
C VAL A 87 34.79 -15.13 -14.45
N ALA A 88 34.69 -16.18 -15.27
CA ALA A 88 33.47 -16.49 -16.01
C ALA A 88 32.34 -16.90 -15.06
N GLY A 89 32.60 -17.82 -14.13
CA GLY A 89 31.63 -18.22 -13.10
C GLY A 89 31.19 -17.06 -12.19
N LEU A 90 32.08 -16.11 -11.89
CA LEU A 90 31.72 -14.90 -11.13
C LEU A 90 30.80 -13.95 -11.91
N ILE A 91 31.00 -13.82 -13.23
CA ILE A 91 30.13 -13.02 -14.10
C ILE A 91 28.75 -13.68 -14.19
N ASP A 92 28.69 -14.99 -14.42
CA ASP A 92 27.47 -15.79 -14.44
C ASP A 92 26.66 -15.64 -13.14
N GLU A 93 27.33 -15.81 -12.01
CA GLU A 93 26.70 -15.73 -10.70
C GLU A 93 26.18 -14.32 -10.40
N GLN A 94 26.95 -13.29 -10.74
CA GLN A 94 26.51 -11.90 -10.62
C GLN A 94 25.29 -11.63 -11.51
N HIS A 95 25.32 -12.06 -12.77
CA HIS A 95 24.23 -11.88 -13.71
C HIS A 95 22.95 -12.58 -13.22
N ARG A 96 23.06 -13.84 -12.79
CA ARG A 96 21.96 -14.62 -12.22
C ARG A 96 21.36 -13.94 -10.99
N LYS A 97 22.19 -13.46 -10.07
CA LYS A 97 21.75 -12.70 -8.88
C LYS A 97 20.99 -11.44 -9.25
N THR A 98 21.47 -10.66 -10.22
CA THR A 98 20.77 -9.45 -10.68
C THR A 98 19.43 -9.80 -11.33
N VAL A 99 19.37 -10.84 -12.18
CA VAL A 99 18.12 -11.35 -12.78
C VAL A 99 17.12 -11.78 -11.69
N GLU A 100 17.58 -12.54 -10.69
CA GLU A 100 16.75 -12.99 -9.57
C GLU A 100 16.27 -11.82 -8.71
N LYS A 101 17.13 -10.82 -8.45
CA LYS A 101 16.78 -9.58 -7.73
C LYS A 101 15.63 -8.85 -8.41
N ILE A 102 15.69 -8.68 -9.74
CA ILE A 102 14.62 -8.02 -10.51
C ILE A 102 13.32 -8.85 -10.47
N LYS A 103 13.40 -10.16 -10.72
CA LYS A 103 12.24 -11.06 -10.64
C LYS A 103 11.60 -11.08 -9.24
N LYS A 104 12.43 -11.09 -8.18
CA LYS A 104 11.97 -11.09 -6.78
C LYS A 104 11.32 -9.77 -6.41
N LYS A 105 11.90 -8.61 -6.78
CA LYS A 105 11.27 -7.30 -6.58
C LYS A 105 9.84 -7.27 -7.17
N ASN A 106 9.65 -7.81 -8.37
CA ASN A 106 8.33 -7.91 -9.00
C ASN A 106 7.37 -8.84 -8.25
N LEU A 107 7.81 -10.06 -7.95
CA LEU A 107 7.01 -11.06 -7.24
C LEU A 107 6.54 -10.52 -5.87
N THR A 108 7.43 -9.84 -5.15
CA THR A 108 7.15 -9.14 -3.89
C THR A 108 6.03 -8.10 -4.07
N SER A 109 6.10 -7.25 -5.11
CA SER A 109 5.06 -6.26 -5.41
C SER A 109 3.72 -6.89 -5.75
N ARG A 110 3.70 -7.91 -6.63
CA ARG A 110 2.46 -8.64 -6.99
C ARG A 110 1.83 -9.34 -5.79
N LYS A 111 2.65 -9.96 -4.94
CA LYS A 111 2.21 -10.65 -3.73
C LYS A 111 1.55 -9.69 -2.75
N ARG A 112 2.15 -8.52 -2.53
CA ARG A 112 1.57 -7.43 -1.72
C ARG A 112 0.22 -6.95 -2.27
N VAL A 113 0.11 -6.69 -3.58
CA VAL A 113 -1.17 -6.29 -4.20
C VAL A 113 -2.24 -7.37 -4.01
N ARG A 114 -1.86 -8.65 -4.11
CA ARG A 114 -2.78 -9.77 -3.85
C ARG A 114 -3.25 -9.78 -2.39
N TYR A 115 -2.35 -9.64 -1.42
CA TYR A 115 -2.74 -9.54 -0.01
C TYR A 115 -3.75 -8.41 0.22
N PHE A 116 -3.48 -7.21 -0.30
CA PHE A 116 -4.40 -6.08 -0.16
C PHE A 116 -5.80 -6.37 -0.73
N ARG A 117 -5.86 -6.94 -1.95
CA ARG A 117 -7.12 -7.31 -2.61
C ARG A 117 -7.91 -8.32 -1.79
N ASP A 118 -7.24 -9.39 -1.37
CA ASP A 118 -7.87 -10.52 -0.70
C ASP A 118 -8.37 -10.12 0.70
N ILE A 119 -7.56 -9.38 1.47
CA ILE A 119 -7.95 -8.82 2.78
C ILE A 119 -9.17 -7.90 2.62
N LYS A 120 -9.16 -6.96 1.66
CA LYS A 120 -10.31 -6.07 1.40
C LYS A 120 -11.57 -6.86 1.07
N SER A 121 -11.44 -7.94 0.30
CA SER A 121 -12.56 -8.83 -0.04
C SER A 121 -13.13 -9.53 1.20
N LEU A 122 -12.27 -10.11 2.05
CA LEU A 122 -12.70 -10.80 3.28
C LEU A 122 -13.41 -9.85 4.24
N ILE A 123 -12.86 -8.64 4.45
CA ILE A 123 -13.50 -7.59 5.27
C ILE A 123 -14.88 -7.24 4.73
N LYS A 124 -15.03 -7.07 3.41
CA LYS A 124 -16.33 -6.76 2.79
C LYS A 124 -17.38 -7.85 3.01
N LYS A 125 -16.95 -9.11 3.11
CA LYS A 125 -17.81 -10.27 3.41
C LYS A 125 -18.07 -10.47 4.91
N ASN A 126 -17.48 -9.64 5.78
CA ASN A 126 -17.46 -9.80 7.23
C ASN A 126 -16.78 -11.11 7.70
N GLU A 127 -15.88 -11.67 6.89
CA GLU A 127 -15.09 -12.86 7.21
C GLU A 127 -13.85 -12.45 8.04
N PHE A 128 -14.07 -11.85 9.21
CA PHE A 128 -13.02 -11.14 9.97
C PHE A 128 -11.90 -12.04 10.51
N ARG A 129 -12.22 -13.28 10.86
CA ARG A 129 -11.22 -14.25 11.33
C ARG A 129 -10.21 -14.57 10.22
N ASP A 130 -10.71 -14.89 9.03
CA ASP A 130 -9.89 -15.25 7.88
C ASP A 130 -9.14 -14.00 7.37
N ALA A 131 -9.77 -12.81 7.45
CA ALA A 131 -9.10 -11.54 7.19
C ALA A 131 -7.93 -11.29 8.14
N MET A 132 -8.10 -11.57 9.43
CA MET A 132 -7.05 -11.44 10.45
C MET A 132 -5.89 -12.38 10.17
N GLU A 133 -6.15 -13.67 9.93
CA GLU A 133 -5.11 -14.66 9.63
C GLU A 133 -4.29 -14.25 8.40
N LEU A 134 -4.98 -13.84 7.33
CA LEU A 134 -4.30 -13.39 6.11
C LEU A 134 -3.50 -12.10 6.34
N THR A 135 -4.01 -11.19 7.16
CA THR A 135 -3.34 -9.93 7.50
C THR A 135 -2.11 -10.15 8.37
N GLN A 136 -2.16 -11.05 9.36
CA GLN A 136 -1.01 -11.46 10.16
C GLN A 136 0.10 -12.03 9.28
N LYS A 137 -0.27 -12.91 8.33
CA LYS A 137 0.67 -13.43 7.35
C LYS A 137 1.28 -12.31 6.50
N ALA A 138 0.45 -11.40 5.97
CA ALA A 138 0.94 -10.26 5.21
C ALA A 138 1.88 -9.37 6.05
N PHE A 139 1.55 -9.13 7.32
CA PHE A 139 2.34 -8.29 8.22
C PHE A 139 3.70 -8.92 8.55
N SER A 140 3.77 -10.24 8.70
CA SER A 140 5.04 -10.95 8.89
C SER A 140 5.98 -10.84 7.68
N GLU A 141 5.43 -10.75 6.46
CA GLU A 141 6.21 -10.63 5.23
C GLU A 141 6.51 -9.17 4.84
N PHE A 142 5.64 -8.24 5.24
CA PHE A 142 5.65 -6.84 4.86
C PHE A 142 5.44 -5.92 6.07
N PRO A 143 6.29 -5.99 7.11
CA PRO A 143 6.06 -5.27 8.37
C PRO A 143 6.11 -3.75 8.22
N ASP A 144 6.81 -3.26 7.19
CA ASP A 144 6.93 -1.83 6.88
C ASP A 144 5.90 -1.31 5.89
N ASP A 145 5.02 -2.18 5.37
CA ASP A 145 4.00 -1.73 4.41
C ASP A 145 2.84 -1.02 5.13
N PRO A 146 2.59 0.27 4.82
CA PRO A 146 1.55 1.04 5.49
C PRO A 146 0.15 0.41 5.38
N TYR A 147 -0.21 -0.16 4.23
CA TYR A 147 -1.55 -0.70 4.03
C TYR A 147 -1.79 -1.94 4.87
N VAL A 148 -0.80 -2.83 4.89
CA VAL A 148 -0.84 -4.05 5.70
C VAL A 148 -0.91 -3.68 7.18
N MET A 149 -0.07 -2.74 7.64
CA MET A 149 -0.10 -2.26 9.02
C MET A 149 -1.44 -1.61 9.40
N SER A 150 -2.05 -0.84 8.51
CA SER A 150 -3.35 -0.22 8.75
C SER A 150 -4.47 -1.25 8.88
N TYR A 151 -4.51 -2.26 8.00
CA TYR A 151 -5.47 -3.37 8.15
C TYR A 151 -5.23 -4.18 9.42
N TYR A 152 -3.96 -4.44 9.74
CA TYR A 152 -3.59 -5.17 10.95
C TYR A 152 -4.09 -4.45 12.20
N GLY A 153 -3.87 -3.13 12.28
CA GLY A 153 -4.37 -2.32 13.39
C GLY A 153 -5.90 -2.33 13.51
N TYR A 154 -6.62 -2.24 12.40
CA TYR A 154 -8.09 -2.34 12.40
C TYR A 154 -8.58 -3.72 12.86
N LEU A 155 -8.02 -4.80 12.30
CA LEU A 155 -8.46 -6.16 12.62
C LEU A 155 -8.08 -6.57 14.04
N LEU A 156 -6.97 -6.05 14.59
CA LEU A 156 -6.56 -6.26 15.99
C LEU A 156 -7.59 -5.70 16.97
N ALA A 157 -8.06 -4.48 16.71
CA ALA A 157 -9.14 -3.92 17.52
C ALA A 157 -10.39 -4.79 17.41
N LEU A 158 -10.82 -5.08 16.18
CA LEU A 158 -12.08 -5.77 15.92
C LEU A 158 -12.13 -7.22 16.45
N SER A 159 -11.04 -7.98 16.30
CA SER A 159 -11.02 -9.43 16.57
C SER A 159 -10.52 -9.76 17.97
N ASP A 160 -9.45 -9.07 18.39
CA ASP A 160 -8.73 -9.40 19.63
C ASP A 160 -9.06 -8.43 20.77
N ARG A 161 -9.86 -7.39 20.50
CA ARG A 161 -10.20 -6.28 21.42
C ARG A 161 -8.97 -5.55 21.97
N ASN A 162 -7.84 -5.67 21.28
CA ASN A 162 -6.61 -4.97 21.62
C ASN A 162 -6.61 -3.59 20.94
N HIS A 163 -7.51 -2.73 21.41
CA HIS A 163 -7.76 -1.43 20.79
C HIS A 163 -6.55 -0.51 20.84
N GLU A 164 -5.78 -0.53 21.93
CA GLU A 164 -4.60 0.33 22.10
C GLU A 164 -3.53 0.02 21.05
N GLU A 165 -3.21 -1.25 20.86
CA GLU A 165 -2.27 -1.68 19.83
C GLU A 165 -2.84 -1.46 18.42
N GLY A 166 -4.14 -1.69 18.23
CA GLY A 166 -4.82 -1.41 16.96
C GLY A 166 -4.71 0.05 16.54
N ILE A 167 -4.95 0.98 17.48
CA ILE A 167 -4.82 2.43 17.26
C ILE A 167 -3.36 2.79 16.95
N ARG A 168 -2.40 2.28 17.73
CA ARG A 168 -0.97 2.52 17.49
C ARG A 168 -0.55 2.10 16.08
N ASN A 169 -0.93 0.90 15.64
CA ASN A 169 -0.61 0.41 14.30
C ASN A 169 -1.25 1.29 13.20
N CYS A 170 -2.50 1.72 13.37
CA CYS A 170 -3.15 2.61 12.41
C CYS A 170 -2.46 3.98 12.30
N LEU A 171 -2.00 4.55 13.41
CA LEU A 171 -1.28 5.82 13.42
C LEU A 171 0.12 5.69 12.80
N GLU A 172 0.85 4.63 13.15
CA GLU A 172 2.18 4.38 12.59
C GLU A 172 2.11 4.10 11.08
N ALA A 173 1.04 3.45 10.61
CA ALA A 173 0.79 3.27 9.18
C ALA A 173 0.67 4.60 8.43
N ILE A 174 -0.05 5.60 8.98
CA ILE A 174 -0.16 6.93 8.38
C ILE A 174 1.22 7.60 8.31
N LYS A 175 1.99 7.54 9.40
CA LYS A 175 3.35 8.11 9.45
C LYS A 175 4.29 7.43 8.44
N LYS A 176 4.23 6.10 8.30
CA LYS A 176 5.02 5.37 7.29
C LYS A 176 4.59 5.73 5.86
N LEU A 177 3.30 5.96 5.61
CA LEU A 177 2.83 6.46 4.32
C LEU A 177 3.46 7.82 4.00
N GLU A 178 3.40 8.77 4.94
CA GLU A 178 4.01 10.11 4.81
C GLU A 178 5.51 10.03 4.48
N MET A 179 6.24 9.14 5.15
CA MET A 179 7.67 8.95 4.92
C MET A 179 8.00 8.25 3.59
N SER A 180 7.12 7.37 3.10
CA SER A 180 7.38 6.54 1.91
C SER A 180 6.94 7.20 0.60
N ILE A 181 5.97 8.13 0.65
CA ILE A 181 5.42 8.82 -0.52
C ILE A 181 5.45 10.34 -0.26
N PRO A 182 6.55 11.03 -0.57
CA PRO A 182 6.68 12.46 -0.26
C PRO A 182 5.76 13.37 -1.10
N PHE A 183 5.25 12.88 -2.23
CA PHE A 183 4.35 13.62 -3.12
C PHE A 183 3.16 12.75 -3.53
N GLY A 184 1.94 13.29 -3.41
CA GLY A 184 0.72 12.58 -3.84
C GLY A 184 0.17 11.55 -2.84
N ALA A 185 0.71 11.49 -1.61
CA ALA A 185 0.16 10.65 -0.54
C ALA A 185 -1.31 10.94 -0.23
N ASP A 186 -1.76 12.17 -0.54
CA ASP A 186 -3.12 12.67 -0.31
C ASP A 186 -4.21 11.72 -0.81
N PHE A 187 -3.98 11.10 -1.97
CA PHE A 187 -4.92 10.16 -2.57
C PHE A 187 -5.20 8.94 -1.69
N PHE A 188 -4.24 8.54 -0.86
CA PHE A 188 -4.31 7.30 -0.09
C PHE A 188 -4.83 7.50 1.33
N TYR A 189 -4.68 8.70 1.91
CA TYR A 189 -5.13 8.97 3.29
C TYR A 189 -6.57 8.58 3.61
N PRO A 190 -7.57 8.73 2.71
CA PRO A 190 -8.93 8.28 3.00
C PRO A 190 -9.00 6.83 3.50
N PHE A 191 -8.22 5.92 2.92
CA PHE A 191 -8.14 4.53 3.35
C PHE A 191 -7.68 4.40 4.81
N PHE A 192 -6.59 5.09 5.16
CA PHE A 192 -5.99 4.99 6.50
C PHE A 192 -6.87 5.61 7.57
N TYR A 193 -7.46 6.78 7.28
CA TYR A 193 -8.38 7.44 8.21
C TYR A 193 -9.68 6.67 8.40
N LEU A 194 -10.16 5.96 7.37
CA LEU A 194 -11.30 5.06 7.50
C LEU A 194 -10.99 3.91 8.45
N ASN A 195 -9.86 3.22 8.28
CA ASN A 195 -9.46 2.14 9.18
C ASN A 195 -9.24 2.65 10.61
N LEU A 196 -8.49 3.75 10.80
CA LEU A 196 -8.31 4.38 12.11
C LEU A 196 -9.65 4.74 12.77
N SER A 197 -10.60 5.26 11.99
CA SER A 197 -11.92 5.58 12.53
C SER A 197 -12.70 4.35 12.98
N ARG A 198 -12.64 3.24 12.23
CA ARG A 198 -13.27 1.97 12.60
C ARG A 198 -12.65 1.41 13.87
N THR A 199 -11.33 1.48 13.99
CA THR A 199 -10.60 1.13 15.21
C THR A 199 -11.06 1.98 16.40
N TYR A 200 -11.19 3.30 16.24
CA TYR A 200 -11.72 4.17 17.30
C TYR A 200 -13.18 3.87 17.65
N LEU A 201 -14.03 3.53 16.67
CA LEU A 201 -15.42 3.16 16.93
C LEU A 201 -15.51 1.88 17.76
N ASP A 202 -14.70 0.88 17.42
CA ASP A 202 -14.63 -0.38 18.15
C ASP A 202 -14.14 -0.17 19.60
N ALA A 203 -13.20 0.78 19.78
CA ALA A 203 -12.75 1.24 21.10
C ALA A 203 -13.77 2.10 21.87
N GLY A 204 -14.94 2.43 21.29
CA GLY A 204 -15.93 3.34 21.89
C GLY A 204 -15.55 4.83 21.84
N MET A 205 -14.46 5.18 21.17
CA MET A 205 -13.90 6.52 21.04
C MET A 205 -14.56 7.31 19.89
N LYS A 206 -15.86 7.59 20.04
CA LYS A 206 -16.69 8.17 18.96
C LYS A 206 -16.21 9.54 18.49
N THR A 207 -15.65 10.37 19.37
CA THR A 207 -15.21 11.73 19.00
C THR A 207 -14.02 11.69 18.06
N GLU A 208 -13.06 10.83 18.39
CA GLU A 208 -11.83 10.56 17.66
C GLU A 208 -12.16 9.91 16.32
N ALA A 209 -13.06 8.92 16.30
CA ALA A 209 -13.56 8.32 15.07
C ALA A 209 -14.13 9.35 14.09
N ILE A 210 -14.99 10.27 14.58
CA ILE A 210 -15.54 11.35 13.74
C ILE A 210 -14.44 12.29 13.25
N GLY A 211 -13.44 12.58 14.09
CA GLY A 211 -12.27 13.37 13.72
C GLY A 211 -11.50 12.73 12.56
N SER A 212 -11.22 11.42 12.65
CA SER A 212 -10.56 10.65 11.60
C SER A 212 -11.38 10.63 10.31
N LEU A 213 -12.69 10.33 10.38
CA LEU A 213 -13.56 10.33 9.19
C LEU A 213 -13.58 11.69 8.49
N ARG A 214 -13.68 12.79 9.24
CA ARG A 214 -13.62 14.15 8.69
C ARG A 214 -12.29 14.46 8.04
N LYS A 215 -11.19 14.01 8.65
CA LYS A 215 -9.86 14.16 8.08
C LYS A 215 -9.74 13.39 6.76
N GLY A 216 -10.27 12.16 6.68
CA GLY A 216 -10.38 11.41 5.43
C GLY A 216 -11.19 12.13 4.34
N ILE A 217 -12.35 12.70 4.67
CA ILE A 217 -13.17 13.51 3.74
C ILE A 217 -12.40 14.74 3.24
N SER A 218 -11.54 15.35 4.06
CA SER A 218 -10.75 16.50 3.62
C SER A 218 -9.78 16.19 2.49
N TYR A 219 -9.40 14.91 2.32
CA TYR A 219 -8.59 14.43 1.20
C TYR A 219 -9.43 13.95 0.01
N ASP A 220 -10.54 13.25 0.28
CA ASP A 220 -11.51 12.83 -0.75
C ASP A 220 -12.95 13.07 -0.28
N GLY A 221 -13.52 14.18 -0.75
CA GLY A 221 -14.88 14.60 -0.41
C GLY A 221 -15.99 13.68 -0.93
N ASN A 222 -15.68 12.81 -1.89
CA ASN A 222 -16.63 11.87 -2.51
C ASN A 222 -16.42 10.42 -2.06
N ASN A 223 -15.60 10.19 -1.02
CA ASN A 223 -15.33 8.84 -0.55
C ASN A 223 -16.59 8.19 0.04
N HIS A 224 -17.25 7.35 -0.75
CA HIS A 224 -18.53 6.75 -0.37
C HIS A 224 -18.45 5.89 0.89
N GLU A 225 -17.33 5.21 1.15
CA GLU A 225 -17.18 4.38 2.35
C GLU A 225 -17.14 5.23 3.62
N ILE A 226 -16.36 6.32 3.62
CA ILE A 226 -16.28 7.26 4.75
C ILE A 226 -17.61 7.97 4.96
N ILE A 227 -18.28 8.40 3.89
CA ILE A 227 -19.60 9.04 3.96
C ILE A 227 -20.63 8.08 4.58
N ALA A 228 -20.66 6.82 4.12
CA ALA A 228 -21.55 5.81 4.68
C ALA A 228 -21.27 5.55 6.16
N GLU A 229 -20.00 5.50 6.56
CA GLU A 229 -19.62 5.31 7.97
C GLU A 229 -20.06 6.49 8.84
N LEU A 230 -19.86 7.74 8.38
CA LEU A 230 -20.37 8.93 9.06
C LEU A 230 -21.89 8.94 9.20
N GLN A 231 -22.63 8.50 8.18
CA GLN A 231 -24.08 8.42 8.21
C GLN A 231 -24.58 7.44 9.27
N LYS A 232 -23.93 6.28 9.44
CA LYS A 232 -24.27 5.30 10.49
C LYS A 232 -24.14 5.88 11.90
N LEU A 233 -23.19 6.80 12.11
CA LEU A 233 -22.98 7.44 13.42
C LEU A 233 -24.09 8.43 13.79
N GLY A 234 -24.93 8.80 12.82
CA GLY A 234 -26.04 9.72 12.95
C GLY A 234 -25.60 11.18 13.03
N VAL A 235 -26.47 12.08 12.53
CA VAL A 235 -26.26 13.51 12.68
C VAL A 235 -26.58 13.91 14.12
N ARG A 236 -25.63 14.55 14.79
CA ARG A 236 -25.84 15.05 16.15
C ARG A 236 -26.96 16.11 16.11
N LYS A 237 -28.12 15.79 16.68
CA LYS A 237 -29.26 16.74 16.78
C LYS A 237 -28.80 18.05 17.41
N ARG A 238 -29.34 19.17 16.89
CA ARG A 238 -29.16 20.50 17.48
C ARG A 238 -29.58 20.45 18.96
N PRO A 239 -28.85 21.13 19.86
CA PRO A 239 -29.30 21.30 21.24
C PRO A 239 -30.73 21.86 21.24
N VAL A 240 -31.56 21.40 22.18
CA VAL A 240 -32.97 21.85 22.27
C VAL A 240 -33.02 23.35 22.51
N ILE A 241 -32.09 23.83 23.34
CA ILE A 241 -31.92 25.24 23.64
C ILE A 241 -30.56 25.66 23.07
N PRO A 242 -30.51 26.33 21.90
CA PRO A 242 -29.27 26.63 21.18
C PRO A 242 -28.28 27.54 21.92
N PHE A 243 -28.79 28.39 22.82
CA PHE A 243 -27.96 29.33 23.59
C PHE A 243 -27.28 28.69 24.80
N LEU A 244 -27.71 27.49 25.23
CA LEU A 244 -27.07 26.76 26.32
C LEU A 244 -26.08 25.75 25.77
N SER A 245 -24.92 25.64 26.44
CA SER A 245 -23.96 24.57 26.15
C SER A 245 -24.65 23.20 26.30
N ARG A 246 -24.14 22.20 25.58
CA ARG A 246 -24.74 20.86 25.59
C ARG A 246 -24.51 20.11 26.90
N SER A 247 -23.47 20.47 27.65
CA SER A 247 -23.23 19.98 29.01
C SER A 247 -24.12 20.66 30.05
N ASN A 248 -24.84 21.74 29.67
CA ASN A 248 -25.78 22.38 30.57
C ASN A 248 -26.88 21.38 30.96
N PRO A 249 -27.11 21.16 32.27
CA PRO A 249 -28.11 20.21 32.77
C PRO A 249 -29.50 20.44 32.16
N VAL A 250 -29.93 21.69 32.00
CA VAL A 250 -31.24 22.04 31.42
C VAL A 250 -31.35 21.49 30.01
N ASN A 251 -30.35 21.76 29.17
CA ASN A 251 -30.33 21.31 27.77
C ASN A 251 -30.27 19.77 27.67
N LYS A 252 -29.55 19.11 28.60
CA LYS A 252 -29.45 17.64 28.68
C LYS A 252 -30.79 17.00 29.04
N TYR A 253 -31.43 17.45 30.12
CA TYR A 253 -32.67 16.83 30.62
C TYR A 253 -33.86 17.09 29.69
N VAL A 254 -33.97 18.30 29.12
CA VAL A 254 -35.00 18.60 28.11
C VAL A 254 -34.81 17.71 26.87
N GLY A 255 -33.58 17.52 26.42
CA GLY A 255 -33.28 16.62 25.32
C GLY A 255 -33.68 15.17 25.60
N ILE A 256 -33.42 14.66 26.81
CA ILE A 256 -33.85 13.31 27.23
C ILE A 256 -35.37 13.20 27.26
N PHE A 257 -36.05 14.20 27.81
CA PHE A 257 -37.51 14.23 27.92
C PHE A 257 -38.19 14.18 26.55
N ILE A 258 -37.78 15.05 25.61
CA ILE A 258 -38.31 15.06 24.24
C ILE A 258 -38.04 13.73 23.52
N SER A 259 -36.86 13.15 23.72
CA SER A 259 -36.52 11.85 23.12
C SER A 259 -37.43 10.73 23.64
N ARG A 260 -37.82 10.77 24.92
CA ARG A 260 -38.73 9.80 25.54
C ARG A 260 -40.18 10.00 25.11
N MET A 261 -40.63 11.24 24.91
CA MET A 261 -41.97 11.53 24.38
C MET A 261 -42.13 11.01 22.95
N LYS A 262 -41.17 11.31 22.07
CA LYS A 262 -41.18 10.78 20.70
C LYS A 262 -41.16 9.25 20.64
N ALA A 263 -40.40 8.60 21.53
CA ALA A 263 -40.39 7.14 21.61
C ALA A 263 -41.74 6.55 22.08
N ARG A 264 -42.59 7.36 22.72
CA ARG A 264 -43.94 6.99 23.18
C ARG A 264 -45.05 7.41 22.21
N GLY A 265 -44.71 7.97 21.04
CA GLY A 265 -45.70 8.40 20.05
C GLY A 265 -46.47 9.68 20.41
N ILE A 266 -45.94 10.48 21.34
CA ILE A 266 -46.47 11.79 21.75
C ILE A 266 -45.65 12.91 21.11
#